data_AF-A0A239MKP9-F1
#
_entry.id   AF-A0A239MKP9-F1
#
_cell.length_a   1.000
_cell.length_b   1.000
_cell.length_c   1.000
_cell.angle_alpha   90.00
_cell.angle_beta   90.00
_cell.angle_gamma   90.00
#
_symmetry.space_group_name_H-M   'P 1'
#
loop_
_entity.id
_entity.type
_entity.pdbx_description
1 polymer ?
#
loop_
_entity_poly.entity_id
_entity_poly.type
_entity_poly.pdbx_seq_one_letter_code
_entity_poly.pdbx_strand_id
1 'polypeptide(L)'
;MSAHEEEIEITDTLRRGPLAVVRAQSRRFPLFHAKEGKSNPATGNGYAMVPFGTGDIDYAAFFKGAGPKGSFNPMYEQDNAPGGTDNPGQSLQYADLSYDNMAALRG
;
A
#
# COMPACT_ATOMS: atom_id res chain seq x y z
N MET A 1 14.01 0.46 27.17
CA MET A 1 14.24 0.13 25.74
C MET A 1 13.05 0.68 24.98
N SER A 2 13.24 1.81 24.32
CA SER A 2 12.21 2.49 23.53
C SER A 2 12.10 1.77 22.19
N ALA A 3 10.91 1.32 21.81
CA ALA A 3 10.66 0.87 20.45
C ALA A 3 10.69 2.12 19.56
N HIS A 4 11.67 2.18 18.66
CA HIS A 4 11.69 3.15 17.58
C HIS A 4 10.84 2.57 16.46
N GLU A 5 9.62 3.09 16.29
CA GLU A 5 8.90 2.93 15.04
C GLU A 5 9.62 3.80 14.00
N GLU A 6 10.29 3.15 13.06
CA GLU A 6 10.97 3.83 11.96
C GLU A 6 9.91 4.20 10.92
N GLU A 7 9.46 5.45 10.96
CA GLU A 7 8.60 6.05 9.95
C GLU A 7 9.41 6.21 8.64
N ILE A 8 9.16 5.33 7.68
CA ILE A 8 9.86 5.34 6.40
C ILE A 8 9.23 6.40 5.49
N GLU A 9 9.88 7.55 5.40
CA GLU A 9 9.58 8.62 4.44
C GLU A 9 9.81 8.12 3.01
N ILE A 10 8.76 8.12 2.17
CA ILE A 10 8.78 7.64 0.78
C ILE A 10 9.41 8.70 -0.14
N THR A 11 10.65 9.08 0.13
CA THR A 11 11.48 9.88 -0.78
C THR A 11 12.86 9.25 -1.03
N ASP A 12 13.26 8.21 -0.27
CA ASP A 12 14.50 7.42 -0.49
C ASP A 12 14.21 5.92 -0.70
N THR A 13 13.42 5.60 -1.71
CA THR A 13 12.88 4.24 -1.94
C THR A 13 13.89 3.21 -2.44
N LEU A 14 15.09 3.62 -2.90
CA LEU A 14 16.02 2.69 -3.54
C LEU A 14 17.05 2.05 -2.60
N ARG A 15 17.36 2.67 -1.46
CA ARG A 15 18.46 2.22 -0.57
C ARG A 15 18.02 1.70 0.81
N ARG A 16 16.93 2.23 1.38
CA ARG A 16 16.43 1.84 2.72
C ARG A 16 14.91 1.64 2.82
N GLY A 17 14.16 1.82 1.72
CA GLY A 17 12.71 1.62 1.72
C GLY A 17 12.24 0.17 1.57
N PRO A 18 10.92 -0.09 1.62
CA PRO A 18 10.33 -1.43 1.49
C PRO A 18 10.79 -2.18 0.24
N LEU A 19 11.00 -1.47 -0.87
CA LEU A 19 11.49 -2.05 -2.13
C LEU A 19 12.89 -2.67 -1.98
N ALA A 20 13.80 -2.02 -1.24
CA ALA A 20 15.15 -2.53 -1.04
C ALA A 20 15.13 -3.82 -0.20
N VAL A 21 14.30 -3.86 0.84
CA VAL A 21 14.11 -5.04 1.71
C VAL A 21 13.55 -6.22 0.91
N VAL A 22 12.47 -6.00 0.16
CA VAL A 22 11.85 -7.05 -0.65
C VAL A 22 12.81 -7.52 -1.74
N ARG A 23 13.48 -6.60 -2.45
CA ARG A 23 14.43 -6.96 -3.51
C ARG A 23 15.62 -7.79 -3.00
N ALA A 24 16.11 -7.50 -1.80
CA ALA A 24 17.20 -8.27 -1.18
C ALA A 24 16.78 -9.73 -0.86
N GLN A 25 15.48 -9.99 -0.67
CA GLN A 25 14.92 -11.30 -0.33
C GLN A 25 13.65 -11.57 -1.15
N SER A 26 13.75 -11.47 -2.47
CA SER A 26 12.60 -11.42 -3.40
C SER A 26 11.68 -12.65 -3.39
N ARG A 27 12.07 -13.73 -2.72
CA ARG A 27 11.28 -14.96 -2.55
C ARG A 27 10.72 -15.16 -1.15
N ARG A 28 11.09 -14.30 -0.18
CA ARG A 28 10.68 -14.45 1.23
C ARG A 28 9.30 -13.85 1.51
N PHE A 29 8.84 -12.92 0.66
CA PHE A 29 7.61 -12.16 0.87
C PHE A 29 6.63 -12.39 -0.30
N PRO A 30 5.95 -13.55 -0.38
CA PRO A 30 5.05 -13.86 -1.50
C PRO A 30 3.68 -13.15 -1.42
N LEU A 31 3.34 -12.56 -0.27
CA LEU A 31 2.05 -11.96 0.03
C LEU A 31 2.27 -10.56 0.61
N PHE A 32 1.48 -9.59 0.16
CA PHE A 32 1.50 -8.24 0.69
C PHE A 32 0.12 -7.78 1.10
N HIS A 33 0.06 -7.18 2.27
CA HIS A 33 -1.03 -6.30 2.65
C HIS A 33 -0.76 -4.93 2.03
N ALA A 34 -1.49 -4.62 0.96
CA ALA A 34 -1.32 -3.39 0.21
C ALA A 34 -2.32 -2.34 0.72
N LYS A 35 -1.79 -1.34 1.40
CA LYS A 35 -2.51 -0.17 1.91
C LYS A 35 -2.17 1.05 1.07
N GLU A 36 -3.06 2.02 0.98
CA GLU A 36 -2.78 3.26 0.27
C GLU A 36 -2.92 4.46 1.18
N GLY A 37 -2.01 5.41 1.00
CA GLY A 37 -1.91 6.61 1.80
C GLY A 37 -1.75 7.81 0.89
N LYS A 38 -2.45 8.89 1.23
CA LYS A 38 -2.23 10.20 0.64
C LYS A 38 -1.64 11.12 1.69
N SER A 39 -0.57 11.84 1.33
CA SER A 39 0.06 12.84 2.18
C SER A 39 -0.99 13.81 2.69
N ASN A 40 -1.04 13.95 4.01
CA ASN A 40 -1.96 14.84 4.69
C ASN A 40 -1.27 15.42 5.93
N PRO A 41 -0.56 16.55 5.82
CA PRO A 41 0.16 17.14 6.95
C PRO A 41 -0.78 17.70 8.04
N ALA A 42 -2.09 17.74 7.80
CA ALA A 42 -3.06 18.15 8.80
C ALA A 42 -3.42 17.04 9.81
N THR A 43 -3.03 15.78 9.56
CA THR A 43 -3.26 14.66 10.49
C THR A 43 -2.01 14.38 11.30
N GLY A 44 -2.18 13.87 12.53
CA GLY A 44 -1.04 13.61 13.43
C GLY A 44 -0.06 12.54 12.93
N ASN A 45 -0.50 11.68 12.01
CA ASN A 45 0.31 10.66 11.34
C ASN A 45 0.79 11.09 9.93
N GLY A 46 0.51 12.33 9.49
CA GLY A 46 0.99 12.85 8.22
C GLY A 46 0.35 12.28 6.95
N TYR A 47 -0.64 11.39 7.06
CA TYR A 47 -1.36 10.81 5.91
C TYR A 47 -2.84 10.53 6.19
N ALA A 48 -3.63 10.45 5.12
CA ALA A 48 -4.97 9.88 5.11
C ALA A 48 -4.95 8.52 4.42
N MET A 49 -5.58 7.50 5.01
CA MET A 49 -5.81 6.22 4.32
C MET A 49 -6.88 6.41 3.25
N VAL A 50 -6.60 5.93 2.04
CA VAL A 50 -7.49 6.08 0.88
C VAL A 50 -7.59 4.74 0.13
N PRO A 51 -8.58 4.54 -0.76
CA PRO A 51 -8.63 3.36 -1.62
C PRO A 51 -7.32 3.13 -2.39
N PHE A 52 -6.98 1.87 -2.64
CA PHE A 52 -5.76 1.51 -3.36
C PHE A 52 -5.69 2.22 -4.72
N GLY A 53 -4.53 2.78 -5.07
CA GLY A 53 -4.33 3.49 -6.35
C GLY A 53 -4.92 4.90 -6.41
N THR A 54 -5.40 5.46 -5.28
CA THR A 54 -5.90 6.84 -5.20
C THR A 54 -5.06 7.77 -4.31
N GLY A 55 -3.96 7.23 -3.77
CA GLY A 55 -2.98 7.96 -2.96
C GLY A 55 -1.68 8.22 -3.70
N ASP A 56 -0.59 8.27 -2.95
CA ASP A 56 0.71 8.74 -3.43
C ASP A 56 1.75 7.61 -3.60
N ILE A 57 1.44 6.36 -3.24
CA ILE A 57 2.41 5.25 -3.31
C ILE A 57 2.52 4.72 -4.75
N ASP A 58 3.74 4.76 -5.31
CA ASP A 58 4.02 4.19 -6.65
C ASP A 58 4.19 2.66 -6.62
N TYR A 59 3.05 1.97 -6.58
CA TYR A 59 3.00 0.51 -6.60
C TYR A 59 3.51 -0.11 -7.91
N ALA A 60 3.40 0.61 -9.03
CA ALA A 60 3.91 0.13 -10.33
C ALA A 60 5.44 0.04 -10.30
N ALA A 61 6.11 1.10 -9.83
CA ALA A 61 7.56 1.09 -9.64
C ALA A 61 8.00 0.05 -8.61
N PHE A 62 7.25 -0.09 -7.51
CA PHE A 62 7.52 -1.09 -6.49
C PHE A 62 7.51 -2.51 -7.08
N PHE A 63 6.40 -2.95 -7.71
CA PHE A 63 6.30 -4.30 -8.25
C PHE A 63 7.25 -4.57 -9.40
N LYS A 64 7.57 -3.54 -10.21
CA LYS A 64 8.60 -3.63 -11.26
C LYS A 64 10.01 -3.89 -10.68
N GLY A 65 10.32 -3.32 -9.51
CA GLY A 65 11.63 -3.42 -8.88
C GLY A 65 11.79 -4.53 -7.83
N ALA A 66 10.69 -5.10 -7.33
CA ALA A 66 10.70 -5.98 -6.16
C ALA A 66 11.24 -7.39 -6.45
N GLY A 67 11.02 -7.91 -7.65
CA GLY A 67 11.39 -9.27 -8.00
C GLY A 67 10.76 -9.75 -9.31
N PRO A 68 10.85 -11.06 -9.62
CA PRO A 68 10.29 -11.61 -10.84
C PRO A 68 8.77 -11.40 -10.91
N LYS A 69 8.26 -11.07 -12.11
CA LYS A 69 6.82 -10.94 -12.35
C LYS A 69 6.06 -12.19 -11.89
N GLY A 70 4.86 -12.00 -11.33
CA GLY A 70 4.02 -13.09 -10.83
C GLY A 70 4.46 -13.72 -9.50
N SER A 71 5.51 -13.21 -8.85
CA SER A 71 6.00 -13.75 -7.56
C SER A 71 5.25 -13.22 -6.34
N PHE A 72 4.44 -12.19 -6.52
CA PHE A 72 3.79 -11.45 -5.43
C PHE A 72 2.27 -11.46 -5.58
N ASN A 73 1.59 -11.66 -4.46
CA ASN A 73 0.13 -11.67 -4.36
C ASN A 73 -0.30 -10.56 -3.41
N PRO A 74 -0.49 -9.32 -3.90
CA PRO A 74 -1.03 -8.27 -3.05
C PRO A 74 -2.51 -8.49 -2.78
N MET A 75 -2.93 -8.16 -1.56
CA MET A 75 -4.32 -8.00 -1.15
C MET A 75 -4.55 -6.58 -0.67
N TYR A 76 -5.69 -6.00 -0.99
CA TYR A 76 -6.06 -4.69 -0.48
C TYR A 76 -6.39 -4.80 1.03
N GLU A 77 -5.83 -3.89 1.83
CA GLU A 77 -6.19 -3.73 3.24
C GLU A 77 -6.56 -2.26 3.52
N GLN A 78 -7.60 -2.06 4.32
CA GLN A 78 -8.07 -0.75 4.78
C GLN A 78 -8.48 -0.82 6.25
N ASP A 79 -7.61 -0.33 7.15
CA ASP A 79 -7.86 -0.41 8.60
C ASP A 79 -9.09 0.38 9.04
N ASN A 80 -9.33 1.50 8.35
CA ASN A 80 -10.42 2.42 8.66
C ASN A 80 -11.65 2.21 7.75
N ALA A 81 -11.84 0.98 7.23
CA ALA A 81 -12.89 0.63 6.27
C ALA A 81 -14.17 1.45 6.52
N PRO A 82 -14.59 2.29 5.55
CA PRO A 82 -15.63 3.27 5.81
C PRO A 82 -17.02 2.65 5.75
N GLY A 83 -17.99 3.37 6.29
CA GLY A 83 -19.39 3.01 6.25
C GLY A 83 -20.17 3.64 7.39
N GLY A 84 -21.46 3.40 7.43
CA GLY A 84 -22.37 3.91 8.44
C GLY A 84 -23.81 3.74 8.01
N THR A 85 -24.75 4.31 8.77
CA THR A 85 -26.18 4.21 8.44
C THR A 85 -26.51 4.82 7.07
N ASP A 86 -25.86 5.93 6.70
CA ASP A 86 -26.16 6.66 5.47
C ASP A 86 -25.54 6.02 4.22
N ASN A 87 -24.44 5.27 4.38
CA ASN A 87 -23.83 4.49 3.32
C ASN A 87 -23.21 3.19 3.88
N PRO A 88 -24.02 2.16 4.15
CA PRO A 88 -23.52 0.92 4.73
C PRO A 88 -22.64 0.12 3.75
N GLY A 89 -22.73 0.39 2.44
CA GLY A 89 -21.97 -0.31 1.40
C GLY A 89 -20.62 0.29 1.05
N GLN A 90 -20.20 1.38 1.72
CA GLN A 90 -19.03 2.15 1.29
C GLN A 90 -17.72 1.33 1.32
N SER A 91 -17.55 0.45 2.29
CA SER A 91 -16.38 -0.45 2.37
C SER A 91 -16.29 -1.38 1.15
N LEU A 92 -17.42 -1.88 0.65
CA LEU A 92 -17.47 -2.72 -0.54
C LEU A 92 -17.17 -1.92 -1.80
N GLN A 93 -17.68 -0.70 -1.90
CA GLN A 93 -17.35 0.22 -3.00
C GLN A 93 -15.85 0.52 -3.05
N TYR A 94 -15.22 0.70 -1.89
CA TYR A 94 -13.77 0.91 -1.79
C TYR A 94 -12.99 -0.35 -2.16
N ALA A 95 -13.48 -1.53 -1.77
CA ALA A 95 -12.87 -2.81 -2.16
C ALA A 95 -12.94 -3.03 -3.67
N ASP A 96 -14.06 -2.70 -4.32
CA ASP A 96 -14.26 -2.81 -5.77
C ASP A 96 -13.27 -1.91 -6.54
N LEU A 97 -13.26 -0.61 -6.21
CA LEU A 97 -12.30 0.35 -6.78
C LEU A 97 -10.84 -0.08 -6.56
N SER A 98 -10.52 -0.55 -5.36
CA SER A 98 -9.16 -0.97 -5.02
C SER A 98 -8.75 -2.24 -5.77
N TYR A 99 -9.69 -3.17 -5.99
CA TYR A 99 -9.48 -4.35 -6.81
C TYR A 99 -9.15 -3.97 -8.25
N ASP A 100 -9.94 -3.10 -8.88
CA ASP A 100 -9.71 -2.67 -10.26
C ASP A 100 -8.33 -2.03 -10.44
N ASN A 101 -7.97 -1.11 -9.53
CA ASN A 101 -6.67 -0.46 -9.55
C ASN A 101 -5.51 -1.45 -9.35
N MET A 102 -5.67 -2.44 -8.47
CA MET A 102 -4.66 -3.47 -8.25
C MET A 102 -4.57 -4.46 -9.42
N ALA A 103 -5.70 -4.82 -10.01
CA ALA A 103 -5.77 -5.68 -11.19
C ALA A 103 -5.07 -5.03 -12.39
N ALA A 104 -5.18 -3.70 -12.53
CA ALA A 104 -4.49 -2.94 -13.57
C ALA A 104 -2.95 -3.00 -13.48
N LEU A 105 -2.39 -3.34 -12.31
CA LEU A 105 -0.94 -3.55 -12.14
C LEU A 105 -0.46 -4.92 -12.68
N ARG A 106 -1.38 -5.84 -12.99
CA ARG A 106 -1.05 -7.19 -13.48
C ARG A 106 -0.74 -7.12 -14.98
N GLY A 107 0.55 -7.00 -15.32
CA GLY A 107 1.09 -7.03 -16.70
C GLY A 107 2.59 -7.24 -16.75
#